data_AF-A0A9W6X5K6-F1
#
_entry.id   AF-A0A9W6X5K6-F1
#
_cell.length_a   1.000
_cell.length_b   1.000
_cell.length_c   1.000
_cell.angle_alpha   90.00
_cell.angle_beta   90.00
_cell.angle_gamma   90.00
#
_symmetry.space_group_name_H-M   'P 1'
#
loop_
_entity.id
_entity.type
_entity.pdbx_description
1 polymer ?
#
loop_
_entity_poly.entity_id
_entity_poly.type
_entity_poly.pdbx_seq_one_letter_code
_entity_poly.pdbx_strand_id
1 'polypeptide(L)'
;MKERPTSLVSCNATTNSGTTCSRSAHKSGFCGQHDKDAKISMYKKELARMHQRVRRYLEICNNLHSKIMDIQRLDFYKSELIKIGGSNRAFRSIIDSPLYRAQVEALFDMSADEAQNEYDRLLEKRNALVYPYSLDGLNGQRMTRTRTVRY
;
A
#
# COMPACT_ATOMS: atom_id res chain seq x y z
N MET A 1 -26.23 -50.56 44.32
CA MET A 1 -26.80 -49.69 43.27
C MET A 1 -25.80 -48.57 43.00
N LYS A 2 -25.19 -48.53 41.80
CA LYS A 2 -24.28 -47.43 41.43
C LYS A 2 -25.12 -46.29 40.90
N GLU A 3 -25.18 -45.19 41.65
CA GLU A 3 -25.81 -43.96 41.20
C GLU A 3 -25.11 -43.47 39.93
N ARG A 4 -25.92 -43.14 38.93
CA ARG A 4 -25.52 -42.74 37.59
C ARG A 4 -25.33 -41.21 37.61
N PRO A 5 -24.12 -40.64 37.46
CA PRO A 5 -23.98 -39.20 37.37
C PRO A 5 -24.23 -38.80 35.92
N THR A 6 -25.46 -38.40 35.61
CA THR A 6 -25.73 -37.76 34.32
C THR A 6 -26.58 -36.52 34.53
N SER A 7 -25.99 -35.49 35.14
CA SER A 7 -26.33 -34.14 34.70
C SER A 7 -25.75 -34.00 33.30
N LEU A 8 -26.50 -34.43 32.29
CA LEU A 8 -26.21 -34.11 30.89
C LEU A 8 -26.31 -32.59 30.78
N VAL A 9 -25.17 -31.91 30.91
CA VAL A 9 -25.08 -30.46 30.74
C VAL A 9 -25.65 -30.13 29.37
N SER A 10 -26.65 -29.26 29.32
CA SER A 10 -27.30 -28.85 28.07
C SER A 10 -26.35 -27.99 27.23
N CYS A 11 -26.47 -28.07 25.91
CA CYS A 11 -25.70 -27.23 25.00
C CYS A 11 -26.02 -25.74 25.23
N ASN A 12 -24.98 -24.92 25.36
CA ASN A 12 -25.08 -23.48 25.62
C ASN A 12 -25.57 -22.63 24.43
N ALA A 13 -25.79 -23.25 23.26
CA ALA A 13 -26.21 -22.52 22.08
C ALA A 13 -27.71 -22.25 22.09
N THR A 14 -28.09 -21.10 21.52
CA THR A 14 -29.49 -20.76 21.23
C THR A 14 -29.78 -21.13 19.78
N THR A 15 -30.92 -21.77 19.54
CA THR A 15 -31.39 -22.11 18.20
C THR A 15 -31.96 -20.88 17.50
N ASN A 16 -32.22 -20.98 16.18
CA ASN A 16 -32.77 -19.87 15.40
C ASN A 16 -34.16 -19.41 15.88
N SER A 17 -34.89 -20.25 16.62
CA SER A 17 -36.16 -19.91 17.25
C SER A 17 -36.01 -19.26 18.63
N GLY A 18 -34.79 -18.89 19.05
CA GLY A 18 -34.54 -18.22 20.32
C GLY A 18 -34.55 -19.15 21.54
N THR A 19 -34.70 -20.47 21.35
CA THR A 19 -34.74 -21.45 22.44
C THR A 19 -33.37 -22.10 22.66
N THR A 20 -33.05 -22.44 23.90
CA THR A 20 -31.81 -23.16 24.25
C THR A 20 -31.78 -24.54 23.58
N CYS A 21 -30.62 -24.94 23.09
CA CYS A 21 -30.44 -26.23 22.44
C CYS A 21 -30.67 -27.39 23.42
N SER A 22 -31.58 -28.30 23.07
CA SER A 22 -31.92 -29.48 23.87
C SER A 22 -30.90 -30.62 23.81
N ARG A 23 -29.85 -30.51 22.96
CA ARG A 23 -28.81 -31.54 22.82
C ARG A 23 -27.82 -31.47 23.98
N SER A 24 -27.25 -32.62 24.33
CA SER A 24 -26.20 -32.68 25.34
C SER A 24 -24.90 -32.00 24.87
N ALA A 25 -24.29 -31.26 25.79
CA ALA A 25 -23.00 -30.64 25.58
C ALA A 25 -21.86 -31.65 25.71
N HIS A 26 -20.82 -31.46 24.91
CA HIS A 26 -19.50 -32.01 25.19
C HIS A 26 -18.77 -31.13 26.22
N LYS A 27 -17.52 -31.49 26.56
CA LYS A 27 -16.66 -30.68 27.43
C LYS A 27 -16.46 -29.22 26.96
N SER A 28 -16.71 -28.93 25.68
CA SER A 28 -16.66 -27.57 25.12
C SER A 28 -17.88 -26.71 25.46
N GLY A 29 -18.90 -27.25 26.13
CA GLY A 29 -20.16 -26.55 26.42
C GLY A 29 -21.15 -26.53 25.24
N PHE A 30 -20.78 -27.11 24.10
CA PHE A 30 -21.62 -27.21 22.91
C PHE A 30 -21.88 -28.67 22.52
N CYS A 31 -23.02 -28.96 21.89
CA CYS A 31 -23.22 -30.25 21.23
C CYS A 31 -22.35 -30.34 19.97
N GLY A 32 -22.13 -31.56 19.45
CA GLY A 32 -21.23 -31.76 18.31
C GLY A 32 -21.56 -30.94 17.06
N GLN A 33 -22.83 -30.55 16.86
CA GLN A 33 -23.22 -29.65 15.78
C GLN A 33 -22.81 -28.20 16.07
N HIS A 34 -23.23 -27.66 17.22
CA HIS A 34 -22.91 -26.27 17.57
C HIS A 34 -21.42 -26.04 17.84
N ASP A 35 -20.68 -27.07 18.24
CA ASP A 35 -19.21 -27.02 18.32
C ASP A 35 -18.58 -26.86 16.93
N LYS A 36 -19.08 -27.60 15.93
CA LYS A 36 -18.67 -27.45 14.53
C LYS A 36 -19.06 -26.07 13.99
N ASP A 37 -20.27 -25.61 14.27
CA ASP A 37 -20.76 -24.30 13.81
C ASP A 37 -19.95 -23.15 14.43
N ALA A 38 -19.61 -23.24 15.72
CA ALA A 38 -18.74 -22.28 16.40
C ALA A 38 -17.35 -22.25 15.78
N LYS A 39 -16.76 -23.41 15.47
CA LYS A 39 -15.47 -23.52 14.77
C LYS A 39 -15.54 -22.94 13.35
N ILE A 40 -16.57 -23.26 12.58
CA ILE A 40 -16.78 -22.70 11.24
C ILE A 40 -16.92 -21.18 11.31
N SER A 41 -17.68 -20.66 12.27
CA SER A 41 -17.84 -19.22 12.49
C SER A 41 -16.51 -18.54 12.82
N MET A 42 -15.71 -19.16 13.70
CA MET A 42 -14.36 -18.69 14.02
C MET A 42 -13.47 -18.66 12.77
N TYR A 43 -13.37 -19.77 12.02
CA TYR A 43 -12.55 -19.83 10.81
C TYR A 43 -13.00 -18.81 9.75
N LYS A 44 -14.32 -18.60 9.56
CA LYS A 44 -14.84 -17.57 8.66
C LYS A 44 -14.38 -16.17 9.08
N LYS A 45 -14.40 -15.85 10.38
CA LYS A 45 -13.90 -14.56 10.89
C LYS A 45 -12.41 -14.38 10.64
N GLU A 46 -11.60 -15.41 10.89
CA GLU A 46 -10.16 -15.36 10.65
C GLU A 46 -9.82 -15.24 9.16
N LEU A 47 -10.51 -15.98 8.29
CA LEU A 47 -10.37 -15.85 6.84
C LEU A 47 -10.73 -14.45 6.35
N ALA A 48 -11.80 -13.85 6.88
CA ALA A 48 -12.17 -12.47 6.54
C ALA A 48 -11.06 -11.47 6.92
N ARG A 49 -10.45 -11.61 8.11
CA ARG A 49 -9.30 -10.81 8.54
C ARG A 49 -8.07 -11.02 7.66
N MET A 50 -7.81 -12.26 7.23
CA MET A 50 -6.74 -12.56 6.28
C MET A 50 -6.98 -11.88 4.93
N HIS A 51 -8.17 -12.00 4.36
CA HIS A 51 -8.51 -11.34 3.11
C HIS A 51 -8.40 -9.82 3.18
N GLN A 52 -8.78 -9.20 4.29
CA GLN A 52 -8.62 -7.76 4.47
C GLN A 52 -7.13 -7.36 4.52
N ARG A 53 -6.30 -8.16 5.20
CA ARG A 53 -4.84 -7.93 5.23
C ARG A 53 -4.23 -8.06 3.83
N VAL A 54 -4.58 -9.11 3.09
CA VAL A 54 -4.10 -9.31 1.71
C VAL A 54 -4.49 -8.13 0.82
N ARG A 55 -5.75 -7.66 0.88
CA ARG A 55 -6.18 -6.49 0.11
C ARG A 55 -5.35 -5.24 0.42
N ARG A 56 -5.11 -4.96 1.71
CA ARG A 56 -4.27 -3.84 2.12
C ARG A 56 -2.85 -3.95 1.57
N TYR A 57 -2.24 -5.14 1.63
CA TYR A 57 -0.89 -5.32 1.07
C TYR A 57 -0.86 -5.20 -0.45
N LEU A 58 -1.88 -5.66 -1.15
CA LEU A 58 -2.00 -5.45 -2.60
C LEU A 58 -2.06 -3.97 -2.96
N GLU A 59 -2.85 -3.18 -2.22
CA GLU A 59 -2.91 -1.72 -2.41
C GLU A 59 -1.54 -1.05 -2.19
N ILE A 60 -0.83 -1.44 -1.13
CA ILE A 60 0.53 -0.95 -0.85
C ILE A 60 1.51 -1.33 -1.98
N CYS A 61 1.50 -2.59 -2.41
CA CYS A 61 2.36 -3.06 -3.49
C CYS A 61 2.08 -2.30 -4.80
N ASN A 62 0.82 -2.11 -5.16
CA ASN A 62 0.45 -1.34 -6.35
C ASN A 62 0.91 0.12 -6.25
N ASN A 63 0.77 0.74 -5.07
CA ASN A 63 1.26 2.09 -4.84
C ASN A 63 2.79 2.19 -4.98
N LEU A 64 3.53 1.27 -4.38
CA LEU A 64 5.00 1.22 -4.49
C LEU A 64 5.45 0.94 -5.92
N HIS A 65 4.77 0.04 -6.63
CA HIS A 65 5.03 -0.25 -8.03
C HIS A 65 4.87 0.99 -8.90
N SER A 66 3.76 1.74 -8.75
CA SER A 66 3.56 3.01 -9.47
C SER A 66 4.68 4.01 -9.21
N LYS A 67 5.17 4.11 -7.96
CA LYS A 67 6.29 5.00 -7.60
C LYS A 67 7.61 4.58 -8.24
N ILE A 68 7.89 3.28 -8.30
CA ILE A 68 9.07 2.75 -9.00
C ILE A 68 8.99 3.07 -10.49
N MET A 69 7.82 2.90 -11.10
CA MET A 69 7.62 3.22 -12.53
C MET A 69 7.85 4.70 -12.82
N ASP A 70 7.40 5.62 -11.96
CA ASP A 70 7.68 7.05 -12.09
C ASP A 70 9.19 7.34 -12.04
N ILE A 71 9.94 6.69 -11.13
CA ILE A 71 11.41 6.85 -11.02
C ILE A 71 12.10 6.31 -12.27
N GLN A 72 11.77 5.09 -12.69
CA GLN A 72 12.36 4.45 -13.87
C GLN A 72 12.10 5.26 -15.14
N ARG A 73 10.89 5.82 -15.28
CA ARG A 73 10.55 6.69 -16.41
C ARG A 73 11.37 7.98 -16.40
N LEU A 74 11.59 8.59 -15.24
CA LEU A 74 12.47 9.76 -15.13
C LEU A 74 13.92 9.42 -15.49
N ASP A 75 14.42 8.26 -15.06
CA ASP A 75 15.78 7.82 -15.38
C ASP A 75 15.95 7.55 -16.89
N PHE A 76 14.92 6.99 -17.54
CA PHE A 76 14.86 6.88 -19.00
C PHE A 76 14.93 8.26 -19.68
N TYR A 77 14.13 9.24 -19.22
CA TYR A 77 14.19 10.60 -19.76
C TYR A 77 15.60 11.18 -19.66
N LYS A 78 16.25 11.02 -18.50
CA LYS A 78 17.63 11.49 -18.30
C LYS A 78 18.59 10.78 -19.25
N SER A 79 18.49 9.46 -19.42
CA SER A 79 19.39 8.73 -20.32
C SER A 79 19.25 9.17 -21.76
N GLU A 80 18.03 9.42 -22.25
CA GLU A 80 17.81 9.91 -23.61
C GLU A 80 18.31 11.34 -23.79
N LEU A 81 18.04 12.23 -22.82
CA LEU A 81 18.54 13.62 -22.89
C LEU A 81 20.07 13.70 -22.89
N ILE A 82 20.76 12.78 -22.20
CA ILE A 82 22.24 12.68 -22.23
C ILE A 82 22.73 12.39 -23.66
N LYS A 83 22.02 11.56 -24.43
CA LYS A 83 22.45 11.20 -25.80
C LYS A 83 22.48 12.40 -26.74
N ILE A 84 21.65 13.41 -26.50
CA ILE A 84 21.53 14.59 -27.37
C ILE A 84 22.28 15.83 -26.83
N GLY A 85 22.19 16.11 -25.53
CA GLY A 85 22.77 17.32 -24.93
C GLY A 85 24.08 17.07 -24.18
N GLY A 86 24.51 15.81 -24.06
CA GLY A 86 25.69 15.39 -23.31
C GLY A 86 25.49 15.38 -21.80
N SER A 87 26.43 14.77 -21.07
CA SER A 87 26.34 14.57 -19.62
C SER A 87 26.62 15.83 -18.78
N ASN A 88 27.16 16.89 -19.38
CA ASN A 88 27.61 18.09 -18.66
C ASN A 88 26.54 19.21 -18.59
N ARG A 89 25.34 18.97 -19.11
CA ARG A 89 24.24 19.95 -19.11
C ARG A 89 23.13 19.52 -18.17
N ALA A 90 22.46 20.51 -17.57
CA ALA A 90 21.25 20.23 -16.81
C ALA A 90 20.16 19.71 -17.76
N PHE A 91 19.49 18.60 -17.43
CA PHE A 91 18.47 18.00 -18.29
C PHE A 91 17.35 18.97 -18.68
N ARG A 92 16.93 19.83 -17.74
CA ARG A 92 15.95 20.88 -18.00
C ARG A 92 16.42 21.89 -19.06
N SER A 93 17.72 22.18 -19.13
CA SER A 93 18.28 23.04 -20.17
C SER A 93 18.38 22.37 -21.54
N ILE A 94 18.37 21.04 -21.59
CA ILE A 94 18.36 20.28 -22.85
C ILE A 94 16.93 20.24 -23.39
N ILE A 95 15.95 19.93 -22.55
CA ILE A 95 14.55 19.77 -22.97
C ILE A 95 13.87 21.09 -23.39
N ASP A 96 14.23 22.19 -22.73
CA ASP A 96 13.68 23.54 -22.99
C ASP A 96 14.40 24.26 -24.14
N SER A 97 15.52 23.73 -24.62
CA SER A 97 16.34 24.40 -25.62
C SER A 97 15.74 24.25 -27.03
N PRO A 98 15.55 25.37 -27.76
CA PRO A 98 15.09 25.34 -29.15
C PRO A 98 16.01 24.52 -30.07
N LEU A 99 17.30 24.43 -29.74
CA LEU A 99 18.30 23.68 -30.53
C LEU A 99 18.03 22.18 -30.55
N TYR A 100 17.40 21.64 -29.51
CA TYR A 100 17.14 20.21 -29.36
C TYR A 100 15.68 19.86 -29.59
N ARG A 101 14.81 20.83 -29.91
CA ARG A 101 13.35 20.65 -29.96
C ARG A 101 12.94 19.46 -30.83
N ALA A 102 13.38 19.42 -32.08
CA ALA A 102 13.03 18.33 -33.01
C ALA A 102 13.55 16.96 -32.55
N GLN A 103 14.69 16.92 -31.84
CA GLN A 103 15.28 15.68 -31.32
C GLN A 103 14.48 15.18 -30.11
N VAL A 104 14.06 16.09 -29.23
CA VAL A 104 13.19 15.79 -28.09
C VAL A 104 11.85 15.24 -28.58
N GLU A 105 11.25 15.89 -29.59
CA GLU A 105 9.98 15.45 -30.18
C GLU A 105 10.11 14.04 -30.80
N ALA A 106 11.20 13.77 -31.52
CA ALA A 106 11.47 12.46 -32.09
C ALA A 106 11.77 11.37 -31.04
N LEU A 107 12.43 11.72 -29.92
CA LEU A 107 12.78 10.76 -28.85
C LEU A 107 11.58 10.30 -28.05
N PHE A 108 10.63 11.21 -27.78
CA PHE A 108 9.51 10.94 -26.89
C PHE A 108 8.17 10.77 -27.61
N ASP A 109 8.15 10.94 -28.94
CA ASP A 109 6.95 10.82 -29.77
C ASP A 109 5.79 11.71 -29.28
N MET A 110 6.13 12.94 -28.89
CA MET A 110 5.22 13.96 -28.37
C MET A 110 5.81 15.35 -28.60
N SER A 111 5.01 16.42 -28.43
CA SER A 111 5.54 17.78 -28.56
C SER A 111 6.62 18.06 -27.49
N ALA A 112 7.57 18.94 -27.79
CA ALA A 112 8.62 19.26 -26.80
C ALA A 112 8.04 19.86 -25.51
N ASP A 113 6.92 20.58 -25.62
CA ASP A 113 6.23 21.18 -24.47
C ASP A 113 5.56 20.08 -23.61
N GLU A 114 4.97 19.05 -24.22
CA GLU A 114 4.47 17.86 -23.51
C GLU A 114 5.58 17.07 -22.83
N ALA A 115 6.71 16.87 -23.51
CA ALA A 115 7.86 16.18 -22.96
C ALA A 115 8.44 16.94 -21.75
N GLN A 116 8.51 18.27 -21.82
CA GLN A 116 8.92 19.14 -20.71
C GLN A 116 7.97 19.01 -19.51
N ASN A 117 6.67 19.10 -19.75
CA ASN A 117 5.65 18.95 -18.71
C ASN A 117 5.72 17.57 -18.03
N GLU A 118 5.88 16.50 -18.81
CA GLU A 118 6.01 15.15 -18.28
C GLU A 118 7.31 14.98 -17.48
N TYR A 119 8.43 15.52 -17.96
CA TYR A 119 9.69 15.53 -17.23
C TYR A 119 9.56 16.23 -15.87
N ASP A 120 8.98 17.43 -15.85
CA ASP A 120 8.79 18.21 -14.63
C ASP A 120 7.88 17.49 -13.63
N ARG A 121 6.77 16.91 -14.10
CA ARG A 121 5.86 16.10 -13.28
C ARG A 121 6.56 14.89 -12.66
N LEU A 122 7.37 14.16 -13.44
CA LEU A 122 8.13 13.00 -12.96
C LEU A 122 9.21 13.42 -11.95
N LEU A 123 9.88 14.56 -12.19
CA LEU A 123 10.88 15.11 -11.29
C LEU A 123 10.26 15.52 -9.95
N GLU A 124 9.11 16.19 -9.96
CA GLU A 124 8.35 16.55 -8.76
C GLU A 124 7.97 15.30 -7.96
N LYS A 125 7.34 14.31 -8.60
CA LYS A 125 6.98 13.04 -7.98
C LYS A 125 8.18 12.34 -7.34
N ARG A 126 9.30 12.23 -8.06
CA ARG A 126 10.53 11.64 -7.53
C ARG A 126 11.05 12.42 -6.32
N ASN A 127 11.03 13.75 -6.38
CA ASN A 127 11.51 14.58 -5.28
C ASN A 127 10.60 14.47 -4.05
N ALA A 128 9.28 14.36 -4.22
CA ALA A 128 8.37 14.09 -3.11
C ALA A 128 8.67 12.74 -2.41
N LEU A 129 9.16 11.74 -3.17
CA LEU A 129 9.56 10.44 -2.62
C LEU A 129 10.91 10.47 -1.89
N VAL A 130 11.90 11.17 -2.46
CA VAL A 130 13.29 11.14 -1.98
C VAL A 130 13.56 12.24 -0.94
N TYR A 131 12.86 13.35 -1.04
CA TYR A 131 13.00 14.52 -0.18
C TYR A 131 11.66 14.91 0.47
N PRO A 132 11.08 14.03 1.31
CA PRO A 132 9.78 14.28 1.94
C PRO A 132 9.73 15.53 2.84
N TYR A 133 10.90 16.15 3.12
CA TYR A 133 11.01 17.36 3.95
C TYR A 133 11.59 18.58 3.20
N SER A 134 11.86 18.49 1.90
CA SER A 134 12.61 19.54 1.19
C SER A 134 11.82 20.30 0.13
N LEU A 135 10.54 20.01 -0.09
CA LEU A 135 9.71 20.73 -1.05
C LEU A 135 8.31 21.01 -0.50
N ASP A 136 8.25 21.62 0.68
CA ASP A 136 7.18 22.58 0.96
C ASP A 136 7.65 23.93 0.40
N GLY A 137 7.29 24.20 -0.85
CA GLY A 137 7.31 25.55 -1.37
C GLY A 137 6.26 26.38 -0.64
N LEU A 138 6.72 27.40 0.10
CA LEU A 138 5.94 28.51 0.69
C LEU A 138 5.17 28.25 2.00
N ASN A 139 5.85 27.76 3.05
CA ASN A 139 5.66 28.26 4.42
C ASN A 139 6.88 27.89 5.27
N GLY A 140 7.83 28.82 5.37
CA GLY A 140 9.15 28.62 5.95
C GLY A 140 9.13 28.21 7.43
N GLN A 141 9.20 26.92 7.71
CA GLN A 141 9.79 26.42 8.95
C GLN A 141 10.82 25.34 8.68
N ARG A 142 12.08 25.77 8.76
CA ARG A 142 13.26 24.92 8.89
C ARG A 142 13.08 24.11 10.18
N MET A 143 12.74 22.82 10.08
CA MET A 143 12.88 21.89 11.21
C MET A 143 14.37 21.73 11.48
N THR A 144 14.94 22.66 12.23
CA THR A 144 16.27 22.53 12.81
C THR A 144 16.23 21.32 13.73
N ARG A 145 16.95 20.26 13.38
CA ARG A 145 17.31 19.18 14.30
C ARG A 145 18.03 19.82 15.49
N THR A 146 17.32 20.00 16.60
CA THR A 146 17.93 20.38 17.87
C THR A 146 18.83 19.23 18.30
N ARG A 147 20.13 19.41 18.12
CA ARG A 147 21.15 18.52 18.63
C ARG A 147 21.21 18.77 20.13
N THR A 148 20.47 17.99 20.92
CA THR A 148 20.61 17.97 22.38
C THR A 148 22.02 17.52 22.73
N VAL A 149 22.87 18.49 23.07
CA VAL A 149 24.11 18.25 23.82
C VAL A 149 23.67 18.03 25.27
N ARG A 150 23.83 16.81 25.75
CA ARG A 150 23.71 16.51 27.19
C ARG A 150 25.06 16.86 27.82
N TYR A 151 25.01 17.72 28.85
CA TYR A 151 26.11 17.91 29.79
C TYR A 151 26.26 16.68 30.68
#